data_AF-A0A381XLP2-F1
#
_entry.id   AF-A0A381XLP2-F1
#
_cell.length_a   1.000
_cell.length_b   1.000
_cell.length_c   1.000
_cell.angle_alpha   90.00
_cell.angle_beta   90.00
_cell.angle_gamma   90.00
#
_symmetry.space_group_name_H-M   'P 1'
#
loop_
_entity.id
_entity.type
_entity.pdbx_description
1 polymer ?
#
loop_
_entity_poly.entity_id
_entity_poly.type
_entity_poly.pdbx_seq_one_letter_code
_entity_poly.pdbx_strand_id
1 'polypeptide(L)'
;MNNTLNIMGGLIVGSSLFLVTINYMADNIEDFESRPLPPPKQMSVSSRNPIIKVDATSRKEWTLVDFSTKKTYQVKDLEKEKDKINRHPWDVGFQRTKIITNGGATNPEGRVSLKNLGPVDFDSMVTIPIDGYTQDAKSYGKILNKAIVDWYLYRTRTHNIESQKNVYVVQMAEGGYLKMRILNYYCNRNESECKSIMCGRQEAACYSIEYIFIDDDEKMFPSIANTQTSFARQEIIN
;
A
#
# COMPACT_ATOMS: atom_id res chain seq x y z
N MET A 1 -50.09 -31.29 39.26
CA MET A 1 -48.79 -31.99 39.24
C MET A 1 -48.42 -32.60 37.88
N ASN A 2 -49.37 -32.85 36.96
CA ASN A 2 -49.06 -33.42 35.62
C ASN A 2 -48.34 -32.46 34.65
N ASN A 3 -48.63 -31.16 34.66
CA ASN A 3 -48.03 -30.24 33.67
C ASN A 3 -46.51 -30.09 33.83
N THR A 4 -46.00 -29.95 35.05
CA THR A 4 -44.56 -29.78 35.29
C THR A 4 -43.78 -31.04 34.91
N LEU A 5 -44.33 -32.22 35.20
CA LEU A 5 -43.70 -33.50 34.86
C LEU A 5 -43.68 -33.72 33.33
N ASN A 6 -44.75 -33.34 32.63
CA ASN A 6 -44.81 -33.41 31.17
C ASN A 6 -43.83 -32.44 30.49
N ILE A 7 -43.65 -31.23 31.04
CA ILE A 7 -42.68 -30.25 30.54
C ILE A 7 -41.25 -30.75 30.75
N MET A 8 -40.93 -31.26 31.94
CA MET A 8 -39.62 -31.87 32.21
C MET A 8 -39.35 -33.07 31.30
N GLY A 9 -40.34 -33.96 31.13
CA GLY A 9 -40.23 -35.11 30.22
C GLY A 9 -39.95 -34.67 28.78
N GLY A 10 -40.66 -33.64 28.29
CA GLY A 10 -40.42 -33.07 26.96
C GLY A 10 -39.01 -32.49 26.78
N LEU A 11 -38.50 -31.75 27.77
CA LEU A 11 -37.16 -31.17 27.74
C LEU A 11 -36.06 -32.24 27.75
N ILE A 12 -36.23 -33.31 28.52
CA ILE A 12 -35.27 -34.42 28.58
C ILE A 12 -35.24 -35.15 27.23
N VAL A 13 -36.40 -35.45 26.65
CA VAL A 13 -36.49 -36.10 25.34
C VAL A 13 -35.87 -35.22 24.25
N GLY A 14 -36.19 -33.92 24.23
CA GLY A 14 -35.62 -32.97 23.28
C GLY A 14 -34.10 -32.84 23.39
N SER A 15 -33.56 -32.76 24.61
CA SER A 15 -32.12 -32.68 24.84
C SER A 15 -31.40 -33.96 24.42
N SER A 16 -31.98 -35.13 24.71
CA SER A 16 -31.44 -36.42 24.29
C SER A 16 -31.40 -36.53 22.76
N LEU A 17 -32.47 -36.15 22.07
CA LEU A 17 -32.50 -36.14 20.60
C LEU A 17 -31.45 -35.19 20.02
N PHE A 18 -31.29 -34.00 20.60
CA PHE A 18 -30.29 -33.04 20.17
C PHE A 18 -28.86 -33.58 20.33
N LEU A 19 -28.54 -34.18 21.47
CA LEU A 19 -27.21 -34.76 21.73
C LEU A 19 -26.91 -35.96 20.82
N VAL A 20 -27.90 -36.84 20.59
CA VAL A 20 -27.75 -37.95 19.64
C VAL A 20 -27.50 -37.42 18.23
N THR A 21 -28.19 -36.35 17.83
CA THR A 21 -28.00 -35.73 16.51
C THR A 21 -26.61 -35.11 16.38
N ILE A 22 -26.12 -34.40 17.40
CA ILE A 22 -24.75 -33.85 17.39
C ILE A 22 -23.71 -34.98 17.33
N ASN A 23 -23.88 -36.05 18.09
CA ASN A 23 -22.93 -37.15 18.08
C ASN A 23 -22.92 -37.86 16.72
N TYR A 24 -24.10 -38.08 16.14
CA TYR A 24 -24.22 -38.62 14.78
C TYR A 24 -23.57 -37.70 13.74
N MET A 25 -23.76 -36.38 13.83
CA MET A 25 -23.09 -35.44 12.93
C MET A 25 -21.58 -35.44 13.16
N ALA A 26 -21.09 -35.49 14.39
CA ALA A 26 -19.66 -35.55 14.69
C ALA A 26 -18.99 -36.79 14.07
N ASP A 27 -19.65 -37.94 14.11
CA ASP A 27 -19.14 -39.20 13.54
C ASP A 27 -19.26 -39.26 12.01
N ASN A 28 -20.11 -38.41 11.39
CA ASN A 28 -20.37 -38.38 9.94
C ASN A 28 -19.90 -37.09 9.25
N ILE A 29 -19.24 -36.19 9.96
CA ILE A 29 -18.47 -35.13 9.32
C ILE A 29 -17.29 -35.83 8.68
N GLU A 30 -17.30 -35.93 7.35
CA GLU A 30 -16.06 -36.20 6.63
C GLU A 30 -15.07 -35.14 7.10
N ASP A 31 -13.94 -35.57 7.66
CA ASP A 31 -12.75 -34.74 7.78
C ASP A 31 -12.36 -34.37 6.35
N PHE A 32 -13.00 -33.32 5.84
CA PHE A 32 -12.40 -32.45 4.86
C PHE A 32 -11.24 -31.82 5.61
N GLU A 33 -10.17 -32.61 5.82
CA GLU A 33 -8.86 -32.09 6.14
C GLU A 33 -8.69 -30.91 5.19
N SER A 34 -8.71 -29.72 5.78
CA SER A 34 -8.66 -28.50 5.03
C SER A 34 -7.39 -28.62 4.21
N ARG A 35 -7.53 -28.89 2.90
CA ARG A 35 -6.37 -28.98 2.02
C ARG A 35 -5.55 -27.74 2.34
N PRO A 36 -4.28 -27.90 2.78
CA PRO A 36 -3.52 -26.76 3.22
C PRO A 36 -3.60 -25.73 2.10
N LEU A 37 -4.08 -24.51 2.45
CA LEU A 37 -4.17 -23.45 1.47
C LEU A 37 -2.81 -23.39 0.76
N PRO A 38 -2.80 -23.31 -0.58
CA PRO A 38 -1.54 -23.21 -1.30
C PRO A 38 -0.73 -22.10 -0.63
N PRO A 39 0.55 -22.37 -0.29
CA PRO A 39 1.35 -21.40 0.44
C PRO A 39 1.32 -20.09 -0.36
N PRO A 40 1.03 -18.95 0.30
CA PRO A 40 0.89 -17.68 -0.39
C PRO A 40 2.14 -17.41 -1.20
N LYS A 41 1.97 -17.10 -2.49
CA LYS A 41 3.09 -16.84 -3.42
C LYS A 41 3.91 -15.68 -2.86
N GLN A 42 5.08 -15.98 -2.31
CA GLN A 42 5.95 -14.96 -1.75
C GLN A 42 6.66 -14.27 -2.90
N MET A 43 6.30 -13.02 -3.17
CA MET A 43 7.08 -12.18 -4.06
C MET A 43 8.30 -11.67 -3.30
N SER A 44 9.46 -12.30 -3.47
CA SER A 44 10.73 -11.71 -3.07
C SER A 44 11.10 -10.62 -4.07
N VAL A 45 10.66 -9.40 -3.80
CA VAL A 45 11.00 -8.23 -4.62
C VAL A 45 12.38 -7.72 -4.21
N SER A 46 13.38 -7.90 -5.07
CA SER A 46 14.67 -7.22 -4.97
C SER A 46 14.71 -6.13 -6.04
N SER A 47 14.99 -4.89 -5.64
CA SER A 47 15.03 -3.73 -6.55
C SER A 47 16.47 -3.41 -6.93
N ARG A 48 16.70 -3.12 -8.21
CA ARG A 48 17.95 -2.51 -8.72
C ARG A 48 17.79 -1.02 -9.02
N ASN A 49 16.61 -0.47 -8.74
CA ASN A 49 16.26 0.92 -9.02
C ASN A 49 16.59 1.81 -7.81
N PRO A 50 16.68 3.14 -8.01
CA PRO A 50 16.83 4.07 -6.90
C PRO A 50 15.76 3.88 -5.83
N ILE A 51 16.19 3.93 -4.56
CA ILE A 51 15.28 3.85 -3.41
C ILE A 51 15.36 5.16 -2.63
N ILE A 52 14.21 5.75 -2.33
CA ILE A 52 14.08 6.88 -1.40
C ILE A 52 13.51 6.39 -0.08
N LYS A 53 14.05 6.92 1.01
CA LYS A 53 13.51 6.74 2.36
C LYS A 53 12.71 7.97 2.75
N VAL A 54 11.45 7.77 3.15
CA VAL A 54 10.58 8.86 3.61
C VAL A 54 10.20 8.63 5.06
N ASP A 55 10.59 9.56 5.93
CA ASP A 55 10.15 9.57 7.32
C ASP A 55 8.75 10.18 7.40
N ALA A 56 7.75 9.35 7.67
CA ALA A 56 6.37 9.73 7.92
C ALA A 56 5.92 9.27 9.32
N THR A 57 6.87 9.18 10.26
CA THR A 57 6.64 8.67 11.62
C THR A 57 5.68 9.55 12.42
N SER A 58 5.65 10.87 12.12
CA SER A 58 4.76 11.84 12.75
C SER A 58 3.28 11.50 12.52
N ARG A 59 2.48 11.65 13.58
CA ARG A 59 1.01 11.57 13.49
C ARG A 59 0.34 12.92 13.25
N LYS A 60 1.11 14.00 13.36
CA LYS A 60 0.62 15.38 13.33
C LYS A 60 1.09 16.14 12.11
N GLU A 61 2.15 15.65 11.47
CA GLU A 61 2.79 16.31 10.34
C GLU A 61 2.74 15.37 9.14
N TRP A 62 2.65 15.98 7.98
CA TRP A 62 2.78 15.40 6.67
C TRP A 62 4.16 15.70 6.14
N THR A 63 4.80 14.67 5.60
CA THR A 63 6.07 14.80 4.89
C THR A 63 5.76 14.78 3.40
N LEU A 64 5.89 15.95 2.78
CA LEU A 64 5.72 16.16 1.36
C LEU A 64 7.05 15.90 0.66
N VAL A 65 7.05 15.15 -0.43
CA VAL A 65 8.26 14.72 -1.14
C VAL A 65 8.20 15.22 -2.57
N ASP A 66 9.23 15.94 -2.97
CA ASP A 66 9.57 16.20 -4.37
C ASP A 66 10.54 15.11 -4.82
N PHE A 67 10.12 14.25 -5.75
CA PHE A 67 10.93 13.10 -6.18
C PHE A 67 12.06 13.49 -7.13
N SER A 68 11.93 14.62 -7.84
CA SER A 68 12.95 15.11 -8.76
C SER A 68 14.19 15.56 -7.99
N THR A 69 14.00 16.35 -6.92
CA THR A 69 15.10 16.88 -6.09
C THR A 69 15.37 16.06 -4.83
N LYS A 70 14.48 15.11 -4.50
CA LYS A 70 14.50 14.30 -3.26
C LYS A 70 14.36 15.14 -1.99
N LYS A 71 13.92 16.40 -2.11
CA LYS A 71 13.66 17.29 -0.98
C LYS A 71 12.37 16.90 -0.29
N THR A 72 12.32 17.14 1.01
CA THR A 72 11.13 16.93 1.82
C THR A 72 10.72 18.20 2.54
N TYR A 73 9.40 18.37 2.70
CA TYR A 73 8.80 19.53 3.36
C TYR A 73 7.77 19.05 4.39
N GLN A 74 7.77 19.66 5.57
CA GLN A 74 6.85 19.26 6.64
C GLN A 74 5.66 20.21 6.72
N VAL A 75 4.43 19.68 6.79
CA VAL A 75 3.19 20.47 6.94
C VAL A 75 2.32 19.85 8.04
N LYS A 76 1.80 20.64 8.97
CA LYS A 76 0.94 20.15 10.05
C LYS A 76 -0.50 19.95 9.60
N ASP A 77 -1.03 20.92 8.86
CA ASP A 77 -2.44 20.93 8.46
C ASP A 77 -2.59 21.30 6.99
N LEU A 78 -3.09 20.35 6.19
CA LEU A 78 -3.23 20.49 4.74
C LEU A 78 -4.27 21.54 4.31
N GLU A 79 -5.21 21.88 5.19
CA GLU A 79 -6.26 22.84 4.89
C GLU A 79 -5.91 24.25 5.36
N LYS A 80 -5.11 24.37 6.43
CA LYS A 80 -4.70 25.67 6.99
C LYS A 80 -3.41 26.22 6.41
N GLU A 81 -2.47 25.36 6.02
CA GLU A 81 -1.15 25.78 5.52
C GLU A 81 -1.07 25.75 3.98
N LYS A 82 -2.12 26.19 3.27
CA LYS A 82 -2.18 26.21 1.80
C LYS A 82 -1.01 26.96 1.17
N ASP A 83 -0.64 28.11 1.70
CA ASP A 83 0.50 28.88 1.19
C ASP A 83 1.82 28.09 1.25
N LYS A 84 1.99 27.22 2.26
CA LYS A 84 3.19 26.38 2.39
C LYS A 84 3.19 25.22 1.40
N ILE A 85 2.01 24.68 1.13
CA ILE A 85 1.79 23.61 0.17
C ILE A 85 2.05 24.10 -1.26
N ASN A 86 1.57 25.30 -1.60
CA ASN A 86 1.65 25.85 -2.95
C ASN A 86 3.04 26.41 -3.29
N ARG A 87 3.87 26.71 -2.28
CA ARG A 87 5.23 27.24 -2.47
C ARG A 87 6.28 26.20 -2.90
N HIS A 88 5.94 24.92 -2.89
CA HIS A 88 6.89 23.84 -3.13
C HIS A 88 6.41 22.89 -4.22
N PRO A 89 7.29 22.41 -5.10
CA PRO A 89 6.95 21.48 -6.19
C PRO A 89 6.89 20.02 -5.71
N TRP A 90 6.27 19.77 -4.55
CA TRP A 90 6.18 18.40 -4.03
C TRP A 90 5.19 17.56 -4.86
N ASP A 91 5.43 16.26 -4.95
CA ASP A 91 4.59 15.34 -5.72
C ASP A 91 3.63 14.58 -4.79
N VAL A 92 4.19 13.86 -3.82
CA VAL A 92 3.45 12.92 -2.96
C VAL A 92 3.71 13.24 -1.49
N GLY A 93 2.64 13.24 -0.69
CA GLY A 93 2.68 13.52 0.74
C GLY A 93 2.34 12.29 1.56
N PHE A 94 3.08 12.10 2.66
CA PHE A 94 2.99 10.93 3.52
C PHE A 94 2.70 11.32 4.98
N GLN A 95 1.76 10.63 5.61
CA GLN A 95 1.53 10.71 7.06
C GLN A 95 1.07 9.34 7.57
N ARG A 96 1.91 8.69 8.37
CA ARG A 96 1.65 7.31 8.81
C ARG A 96 1.35 6.44 7.58
N THR A 97 0.18 5.80 7.48
CA THR A 97 -0.21 5.00 6.32
C THR A 97 -0.92 5.80 5.22
N LYS A 98 -1.23 7.09 5.47
CA LYS A 98 -1.97 7.92 4.52
C LYS A 98 -1.01 8.49 3.49
N ILE A 99 -1.48 8.50 2.24
CA ILE A 99 -0.76 9.04 1.09
C ILE A 99 -1.71 9.97 0.34
N ILE A 100 -1.19 11.15 -0.03
CA ILE A 100 -1.87 12.21 -0.76
C ILE A 100 -1.00 12.67 -1.94
N THR A 101 -1.60 13.39 -2.88
CA THR A 101 -0.90 14.00 -4.01
C THR A 101 -1.05 15.50 -4.03
N ASN A 102 -0.12 16.19 -4.67
CA ASN A 102 -0.19 17.63 -4.91
C ASN A 102 -1.18 17.97 -6.04
N GLY A 103 -2.45 17.63 -5.83
CA GLY A 103 -3.53 17.90 -6.77
C GLY A 103 -4.90 17.65 -6.17
N GLY A 104 -5.94 18.07 -6.90
CA GLY A 104 -7.33 17.92 -6.50
C GLY A 104 -7.66 18.64 -5.18
N ALA A 105 -8.35 17.96 -4.26
CA ALA A 105 -8.79 18.54 -2.99
C ALA A 105 -7.63 18.93 -2.06
N THR A 106 -6.46 18.30 -2.20
CA THR A 106 -5.27 18.63 -1.40
C THR A 106 -4.66 19.95 -1.84
N ASN A 107 -4.48 20.14 -3.14
CA ASN A 107 -4.04 21.41 -3.72
C ASN A 107 -4.79 21.66 -5.04
N PRO A 108 -5.76 22.60 -5.07
CA PRO A 108 -6.50 22.94 -6.30
C PRO A 108 -5.64 23.55 -7.41
N GLU A 109 -4.49 24.15 -7.07
CA GLU A 109 -3.51 24.66 -8.05
C GLU A 109 -2.57 23.55 -8.53
N GLY A 110 -2.54 22.43 -7.82
CA GLY A 110 -1.70 21.29 -8.12
C GLY A 110 -2.30 20.40 -9.21
N ARG A 111 -1.42 19.85 -10.06
CA ARG A 111 -1.79 18.96 -11.17
C ARG A 111 -1.54 17.48 -10.89
N VAL A 112 -0.92 17.15 -9.75
CA VAL A 112 -0.48 15.79 -9.51
C VAL A 112 -1.67 14.86 -9.41
N SER A 113 -1.56 13.73 -10.09
CA SER A 113 -2.55 12.68 -10.15
C SER A 113 -1.83 11.34 -10.25
N LEU A 114 -2.44 10.26 -9.76
CA LEU A 114 -1.80 8.94 -9.76
C LEU A 114 -2.71 7.85 -10.29
N LYS A 115 -2.10 6.85 -10.91
CA LYS A 115 -2.74 5.61 -11.35
C LYS A 115 -2.06 4.42 -10.68
N ASN A 116 -2.87 3.49 -10.20
CA ASN A 116 -2.41 2.20 -9.67
C ASN A 116 -2.48 1.14 -10.77
N LEU A 117 -1.35 0.50 -11.06
CA LEU A 117 -1.22 -0.57 -12.04
C LEU A 117 -1.38 -1.97 -11.42
N GLY A 118 -1.50 -2.04 -10.11
CA GLY A 118 -1.58 -3.29 -9.35
C GLY A 118 -0.21 -3.97 -9.19
N PRO A 119 -0.20 -5.25 -8.77
CA PRO A 119 1.00 -6.01 -8.45
C PRO A 119 1.68 -6.55 -9.73
N VAL A 120 2.08 -5.64 -10.61
CA VAL A 120 2.80 -5.93 -11.85
C VAL A 120 4.32 -5.86 -11.64
N ASP A 121 5.08 -6.44 -12.58
CA ASP A 121 6.53 -6.33 -12.53
C ASP A 121 7.00 -4.92 -12.88
N PHE A 122 7.74 -4.29 -11.96
CA PHE A 122 8.14 -2.89 -12.06
C PHE A 122 9.01 -2.62 -13.29
N ASP A 123 9.94 -3.53 -13.60
CA ASP A 123 10.90 -3.35 -14.68
C ASP A 123 10.26 -3.59 -16.06
N SER A 124 9.25 -4.46 -16.14
CA SER A 124 8.45 -4.68 -17.36
C SER A 124 7.56 -3.48 -17.74
N MET A 125 7.16 -2.66 -16.77
CA MET A 125 6.26 -1.53 -17.00
C MET A 125 7.00 -0.32 -17.56
N VAL A 126 7.21 -0.32 -18.87
CA VAL A 126 7.90 0.76 -19.60
C VAL A 126 6.94 1.80 -20.18
N THR A 127 5.69 1.41 -20.45
CA THR A 127 4.70 2.30 -21.09
C THR A 127 4.04 3.22 -20.07
N ILE A 128 3.95 4.50 -20.40
CA ILE A 128 3.20 5.49 -19.63
C ILE A 128 1.70 5.37 -19.97
N PRO A 129 0.81 5.10 -18.99
CA PRO A 129 -0.62 5.11 -19.22
C PRO A 129 -1.11 6.50 -19.65
N ILE A 130 -2.05 6.56 -20.60
CA ILE A 130 -2.60 7.82 -21.13
C ILE A 130 -3.75 8.36 -20.24
N ASP A 131 -4.50 7.46 -19.60
CA ASP A 131 -5.70 7.77 -18.84
C ASP A 131 -5.73 7.10 -17.46
N GLY A 132 -6.82 7.28 -16.71
CA GLY A 132 -7.08 6.55 -15.46
C GLY A 132 -6.32 7.08 -14.25
N TYR A 133 -5.81 8.30 -14.32
CA TYR A 133 -5.20 8.98 -13.18
C TYR A 133 -6.28 9.58 -12.27
N THR A 134 -6.02 9.51 -10.98
CA THR A 134 -6.91 9.98 -9.92
C THR A 134 -6.20 11.04 -9.09
N GLN A 135 -6.83 12.21 -8.94
CA GLN A 135 -6.42 13.22 -7.98
C GLN A 135 -7.08 13.00 -6.62
N ASP A 136 -6.58 13.69 -5.60
CA ASP A 136 -7.14 13.61 -4.27
C ASP A 136 -8.56 14.19 -4.22
N ALA A 137 -9.42 13.54 -3.44
CA ALA A 137 -10.80 13.97 -3.26
C ALA A 137 -11.19 13.93 -1.77
N LYS A 138 -12.15 14.77 -1.40
CA LYS A 138 -12.79 14.66 -0.08
C LYS A 138 -13.79 13.50 -0.09
N SER A 139 -13.65 12.60 0.87
CA SER A 139 -14.59 11.52 1.14
C SER A 139 -14.85 11.45 2.64
N TYR A 140 -16.11 11.57 3.06
CA TYR A 140 -16.52 11.59 4.47
C TYR A 140 -15.69 12.55 5.34
N GLY A 141 -15.46 13.77 4.84
CA GLY A 141 -14.70 14.81 5.55
C GLY A 141 -13.19 14.58 5.63
N LYS A 142 -12.65 13.56 4.96
CA LYS A 142 -11.21 13.28 4.89
C LYS A 142 -10.72 13.40 3.46
N ILE A 143 -9.55 13.98 3.28
CA ILE A 143 -8.87 14.00 1.99
C ILE A 143 -8.11 12.67 1.81
N LEU A 144 -8.32 12.03 0.67
CA LEU A 144 -7.63 10.80 0.29
C LEU A 144 -7.50 10.70 -1.23
N ASN A 145 -6.53 9.91 -1.69
CA ASN A 145 -6.45 9.50 -3.08
C ASN A 145 -6.93 8.05 -3.23
N LYS A 146 -8.02 7.85 -3.95
CA LYS A 146 -8.64 6.51 -4.09
C LYS A 146 -7.74 5.48 -4.77
N ALA A 147 -6.78 5.92 -5.59
CA ALA A 147 -5.93 5.00 -6.32
C ALA A 147 -4.82 4.37 -5.45
N ILE A 148 -4.46 4.97 -4.30
CA ILE A 148 -3.38 4.49 -3.41
C ILE A 148 -3.81 4.28 -1.96
N VAL A 149 -5.06 4.59 -1.59
CA VAL A 149 -5.54 4.50 -0.21
C VAL A 149 -5.39 3.08 0.38
N ASP A 150 -5.44 2.07 -0.48
CA ASP A 150 -5.32 0.66 -0.16
C ASP A 150 -3.93 0.09 -0.52
N TRP A 151 -2.86 0.89 -0.52
CA TRP A 151 -1.51 0.41 -0.89
C TRP A 151 -0.96 -0.74 -0.04
N TYR A 152 -1.58 -1.04 1.11
CA TYR A 152 -1.14 -2.04 2.08
C TYR A 152 -2.23 -3.02 2.49
N LEU A 153 -1.80 -4.18 2.96
CA LEU A 153 -2.60 -5.14 3.71
C LEU A 153 -2.35 -4.96 5.21
N TYR A 154 -3.43 -4.99 5.98
CA TYR A 154 -3.35 -5.03 7.44
C TYR A 154 -3.44 -6.47 7.94
N ARG A 155 -2.36 -6.96 8.53
CA ARG A 155 -2.30 -8.30 9.13
C ARG A 155 -2.93 -8.26 10.51
N THR A 156 -4.19 -8.66 10.62
CA THR A 156 -4.97 -8.59 11.88
C THR A 156 -4.34 -9.38 13.03
N ARG A 157 -3.73 -10.54 12.76
CA ARG A 157 -3.07 -11.37 13.80
C ARG A 157 -1.88 -10.67 14.47
N THR A 158 -1.09 -9.93 13.70
CA THR A 158 0.16 -9.30 14.17
C THR A 158 0.06 -7.78 14.25
N HIS A 159 -1.07 -7.20 13.85
CA HIS A 159 -1.31 -5.77 13.72
C HIS A 159 -0.30 -5.04 12.83
N ASN A 160 0.25 -5.75 11.85
CA ASN A 160 1.30 -5.23 10.96
C ASN A 160 0.74 -4.72 9.63
N ILE A 161 1.52 -3.86 8.99
CA ILE A 161 1.26 -3.28 7.68
C ILE A 161 2.22 -3.92 6.69
N GLU A 162 1.70 -4.47 5.61
CA GLU A 162 2.50 -5.07 4.54
C GLU A 162 2.15 -4.40 3.22
N SER A 163 3.16 -3.94 2.49
CA SER A 163 2.91 -3.34 1.17
C SER A 163 2.33 -4.38 0.21
N GLN A 164 1.33 -3.98 -0.57
CA GLN A 164 0.80 -4.79 -1.68
C GLN A 164 1.76 -4.89 -2.87
N LYS A 165 2.89 -4.17 -2.85
CA LYS A 165 3.87 -4.12 -3.95
C LYS A 165 3.25 -3.68 -5.28
N ASN A 166 2.17 -2.91 -5.21
CA ASN A 166 1.58 -2.30 -6.39
C ASN A 166 2.55 -1.29 -7.02
N VAL A 167 2.55 -1.24 -8.34
CA VAL A 167 3.26 -0.22 -9.12
C VAL A 167 2.31 0.94 -9.38
N TYR A 168 2.77 2.15 -9.14
CA TYR A 168 2.01 3.38 -9.37
C TYR A 168 2.73 4.22 -10.41
N VAL A 169 1.94 4.93 -11.22
CA VAL A 169 2.44 6.00 -12.11
C VAL A 169 1.81 7.30 -11.64
N VAL A 170 2.62 8.33 -11.48
CA VAL A 170 2.26 9.65 -10.96
C VAL A 170 2.60 10.68 -12.03
N GLN A 171 1.65 11.54 -12.37
CA GLN A 171 1.92 12.77 -13.13
C GLN A 171 2.51 13.80 -12.16
N MET A 172 3.76 14.19 -12.35
CA MET A 172 4.50 15.00 -11.36
C MET A 172 4.11 16.48 -11.37
N ALA A 173 4.49 17.21 -10.31
CA ALA A 173 4.10 18.60 -10.12
C ALA A 173 4.72 19.54 -11.17
N GLU A 174 5.98 19.33 -11.51
CA GLU A 174 6.74 20.15 -12.47
C GLU A 174 6.69 19.61 -13.91
N GLY A 175 5.86 18.58 -14.16
CA GLY A 175 5.85 17.84 -15.42
C GLY A 175 6.63 16.52 -15.32
N GLY A 176 6.45 15.65 -16.30
CA GLY A 176 7.02 14.32 -16.32
C GLY A 176 6.18 13.29 -15.56
N TYR A 177 6.73 12.08 -15.47
CA TYR A 177 6.08 10.93 -14.86
C TYR A 177 7.01 10.23 -13.88
N LEU A 178 6.46 9.88 -12.73
CA LEU A 178 7.10 9.08 -11.70
C LEU A 178 6.46 7.69 -11.66
N LYS A 179 7.27 6.64 -11.81
CA LYS A 179 6.88 5.27 -11.51
C LYS A 179 7.43 4.91 -10.13
N MET A 180 6.58 4.45 -9.23
CA MET A 180 6.98 4.11 -7.86
C MET A 180 6.33 2.82 -7.33
N ARG A 181 7.01 2.14 -6.41
CA ARG A 181 6.47 1.00 -5.66
C ARG A 181 6.97 1.05 -4.22
N ILE A 182 6.06 0.87 -3.27
CA ILE A 182 6.39 0.88 -1.85
C ILE A 182 6.96 -0.48 -1.47
N LEU A 183 8.23 -0.51 -1.03
CA LEU A 183 8.95 -1.73 -0.68
C LEU A 183 8.93 -2.05 0.81
N ASN A 184 8.79 -1.05 1.67
CA ASN A 184 8.78 -1.28 3.11
C ASN A 184 8.12 -0.10 3.83
N TYR A 185 7.59 -0.37 5.02
CA TYR A 185 6.94 0.63 5.88
C TYR A 185 7.65 0.84 7.23
N TYR A 186 8.60 -0.03 7.59
CA TYR A 186 9.26 -0.04 8.88
C TYR A 186 10.69 0.52 8.80
N CYS A 187 11.13 1.20 9.86
CA CYS A 187 12.40 1.94 9.86
C CYS A 187 13.63 1.05 9.88
N ASN A 188 13.60 0.04 10.75
CA ASN A 188 14.77 -0.80 11.07
C ASN A 188 14.53 -2.29 10.85
N ARG A 189 13.44 -2.65 10.17
CA ARG A 189 13.04 -4.05 9.93
C ARG A 189 12.48 -4.18 8.52
N ASN A 190 12.72 -5.32 7.89
CA ASN A 190 11.97 -5.66 6.69
C ASN A 190 10.55 -6.13 7.07
N GLU A 191 9.53 -5.69 6.33
CA GLU A 191 8.15 -6.20 6.51
C GLU A 191 8.06 -7.73 6.41
N SER A 192 9.01 -8.41 5.75
CA SER A 192 9.10 -9.87 5.73
C SER A 192 9.36 -10.48 7.11
N GLU A 193 10.15 -9.80 7.94
CA GLU A 193 10.42 -10.20 9.33
C GLU A 193 9.18 -9.99 10.20
N CYS A 194 8.30 -9.05 9.81
CA CYS A 194 7.05 -8.74 10.50
C CYS A 194 5.90 -9.73 10.18
N LYS A 195 6.16 -10.84 9.46
CA LYS A 195 5.08 -11.78 9.09
C LYS A 195 4.55 -12.59 10.27
N SER A 196 5.45 -13.06 11.14
CA SER A 196 5.12 -13.92 12.29
C SER A 196 5.21 -13.20 13.65
N ILE A 197 5.86 -12.03 13.70
CA ILE A 197 6.02 -11.23 14.91
C ILE A 197 5.43 -9.84 14.73
N MET A 198 4.92 -9.25 15.81
CA MET A 198 4.45 -7.86 15.80
C MET A 198 5.63 -6.90 15.62
N CYS A 199 5.51 -5.99 14.66
CA CYS A 199 6.46 -4.89 14.49
C CYS A 199 5.85 -3.63 15.11
N GLY A 200 6.58 -3.03 16.07
CA GLY A 200 6.09 -1.96 16.92
C GLY A 200 5.65 -0.73 16.11
N ARG A 201 4.58 -0.07 16.55
CA ARG A 201 4.05 1.15 15.90
C ARG A 201 5.05 2.31 15.96
N GLN A 202 5.98 2.28 16.92
CA GLN A 202 7.05 3.26 17.12
C GLN A 202 8.11 3.17 16.02
N GLU A 203 8.35 1.98 15.46
CA GLU A 203 9.35 1.71 14.41
C GLU A 203 8.74 1.73 12.99
N ALA A 204 7.56 2.33 12.86
CA ALA A 204 6.75 2.27 11.65
C ALA A 204 6.52 3.64 11.03
N ALA A 205 6.17 3.65 9.75
CA ALA A 205 6.07 4.82 8.87
C ALA A 205 7.42 5.42 8.47
N CYS A 206 8.42 4.57 8.27
CA CYS A 206 9.59 4.90 7.47
C CYS A 206 9.45 4.15 6.14
N TYR A 207 8.99 4.85 5.12
CA TYR A 207 8.79 4.24 3.81
C TYR A 207 10.14 3.99 3.15
N SER A 208 10.27 2.83 2.52
CA SER A 208 11.28 2.60 1.48
C SER A 208 10.55 2.45 0.17
N ILE A 209 10.81 3.35 -0.79
CA ILE A 209 10.08 3.44 -2.05
C ILE A 209 11.11 3.31 -3.16
N GLU A 210 10.96 2.30 -4.00
CA GLU A 210 11.68 2.29 -5.28
C GLU A 210 10.98 3.21 -6.27
N TYR A 211 11.76 3.90 -7.07
CA TYR A 211 11.21 4.84 -8.03
C TYR A 211 12.12 5.06 -9.24
N ILE A 212 11.48 5.47 -10.32
CA ILE A 212 12.10 6.02 -11.53
C ILE A 212 11.22 7.19 -11.95
N PHE A 213 11.81 8.31 -12.34
CA PHE A 213 11.09 9.39 -12.98
C PHE A 213 11.70 9.68 -14.34
N ILE A 214 10.90 10.29 -15.20
CA ILE A 214 11.26 10.74 -16.54
C ILE A 214 10.62 12.10 -16.78
N ASP A 215 11.25 12.92 -17.60
CA ASP A 215 10.75 14.24 -17.99
C ASP A 215 9.63 14.12 -19.05
N ASP A 216 8.92 15.22 -19.33
CA ASP A 216 7.77 15.25 -20.24
C ASP A 216 8.11 14.92 -21.72
N ASP A 217 9.38 15.08 -22.12
CA ASP A 217 9.87 14.77 -23.46
C ASP A 217 10.09 13.26 -23.68
N GLU A 218 10.29 12.52 -22.59
CA GLU A 218 10.43 11.07 -22.62
C GLU A 218 9.07 10.37 -22.77
N LYS A 219 9.00 9.40 -23.68
CA LYS A 219 7.75 8.68 -23.98
C LYS A 219 7.59 7.37 -23.22
N MET A 220 8.65 6.88 -22.57
CA MET A 220 8.70 5.56 -21.94
C MET A 220 9.66 5.55 -20.76
N PHE A 221 9.33 4.81 -19.70
CA PHE A 221 10.28 4.53 -18.64
C PHE A 221 11.44 3.67 -19.15
N PRO A 222 12.67 3.86 -18.62
CA PRO A 222 13.82 3.05 -19.01
C PRO A 222 13.59 1.56 -18.70
N SER A 223 13.97 0.72 -19.67
CA SER A 223 14.04 -0.73 -19.50
C SER A 223 15.44 -1.16 -19.09
N ILE A 224 15.57 -2.29 -18.40
CA ILE A 224 16.87 -2.86 -17.98
C ILE A 224 17.82 -3.05 -19.19
N ALA A 225 17.29 -3.33 -20.38
CA ALA A 225 18.08 -3.49 -21.60
C ALA A 225 18.73 -2.17 -22.08
N ASN A 226 18.04 -1.04 -21.86
CA ASN A 226 18.55 0.27 -22.24
C ASN A 226 19.64 0.76 -21.28
N THR A 227 19.56 0.40 -20.00
CA THR A 227 20.54 0.81 -18.99
C THR A 227 21.90 0.11 -19.18
N GLN A 228 21.93 -1.16 -19.61
CA GLN A 228 23.19 -1.84 -19.93
C GLN A 228 23.91 -1.21 -21.14
N THR A 229 23.16 -0.67 -22.09
CA THR A 229 23.72 -0.04 -23.29
C THR A 229 24.31 1.35 -23.00
N SER A 230 23.75 2.10 -22.04
CA SER A 230 24.32 3.41 -21.64
C SER A 230 25.62 3.26 -20.84
N PHE A 231 25.69 2.28 -19.93
CA PHE A 231 26.92 1.96 -19.21
C PHE A 231 28.03 1.43 -20.13
N ALA A 232 27.70 0.55 -21.08
CA ALA A 232 28.67 0.05 -22.06
C ALA A 232 29.21 1.15 -22.99
N ARG A 233 28.42 2.20 -23.27
CA ARG A 233 28.87 3.32 -24.11
C ARG A 233 29.77 4.30 -23.37
N GLN A 234 29.64 4.42 -22.04
CA GLN A 234 30.51 5.26 -21.20
C GLN A 234 31.88 4.61 -20.96
N GLU A 235 31.98 3.27 -20.94
CA GLU A 235 33.27 2.58 -20.83
C GLU A 235 34.09 2.57 -22.12
N ILE A 236 33.49 2.83 -23.28
CA ILE A 236 34.21 2.89 -24.58
C ILE A 236 34.79 4.30 -24.84
N ILE A 237 34.34 5.32 -24.09
CA ILE A 237 34.72 6.73 -24.29
C ILE A 237 35.78 7.21 -23.27
N ASN A 238 36.19 6.36 -22.32
CA ASN A 238 37.28 6.62 -21.36
C ASN A 238 38.51 5.78 -21.66
#